data_AF-A0A7X2PV81-F1
#
_entry.id   AF-A0A7X2PV81-F1
#
_cell.length_a   1.000
_cell.length_b   1.000
_cell.length_c   1.000
_cell.angle_alpha   90.00
_cell.angle_beta   90.00
_cell.angle_gamma   90.00
#
_symmetry.space_group_name_H-M   'P 1'
#
loop_
_entity.id
_entity.type
_entity.pdbx_description
1 polymer ?
#
loop_
_entity_poly.entity_id
_entity_poly.type
_entity_poly.pdbx_seq_one_letter_code
_entity_poly.pdbx_strand_id
1 'polypeptide(L)' 'MKALEFESRLSEDANLKVPENLAGQIPREEAVRVIVLLPEGAEDQDWQRLTSEQLLSGYGESDSIYDAV' A
#
# COMPACT_ATOMS: atom_id res chain seq x y z
N MET A 1 8.72 1.88 -17.45
CA MET A 1 7.29 1.72 -17.10
C MET A 1 6.90 2.92 -16.25
N LYS A 2 5.81 3.63 -16.55
CA LYS A 2 5.36 4.82 -15.80
C LYS A 2 4.07 4.45 -15.07
N ALA A 3 4.05 4.57 -13.75
CA ALA A 3 2.84 4.38 -12.94
C ALA A 3 2.13 5.73 -12.77
N LEU A 4 0.79 5.72 -12.85
CA LEU A 4 -0.06 6.86 -12.56
C LEU A 4 -0.91 6.50 -11.34
N GLU A 5 -0.76 7.27 -10.27
CA GLU A 5 -1.48 7.05 -9.02
C GLU A 5 -2.49 8.17 -8.80
N PHE A 6 -3.71 7.80 -8.41
CA PHE A 6 -4.77 8.73 -8.06
C PHE A 6 -5.77 8.06 -7.12
N GLU A 7 -6.36 8.86 -6.23
CA GLU A 7 -7.46 8.40 -5.40
C GLU A 7 -8.78 8.47 -6.19
N SER A 8 -9.55 7.39 -6.16
CA SER A 8 -10.89 7.33 -6.74
C SER A 8 -11.76 6.39 -5.92
N ARG A 9 -13.08 6.59 -6.03
CA ARG A 9 -14.08 5.65 -5.52
C ARG A 9 -14.71 4.89 -6.66
N LEU A 10 -15.17 3.67 -6.36
CA LEU A 10 -15.99 2.91 -7.28
C LEU A 10 -17.38 3.56 -7.37
N SER A 11 -17.86 3.83 -8.58
CA SER A 11 -19.24 4.31 -8.78
C SER A 11 -20.25 3.19 -8.55
N GLU A 12 -21.54 3.54 -8.44
CA GLU A 12 -22.63 2.55 -8.32
C GLU A 12 -22.63 1.54 -9.47
N ASP A 13 -22.23 1.98 -10.68
CA ASP A 13 -22.09 1.12 -11.86
C ASP A 13 -20.83 0.23 -11.85
N ALA A 14 -20.15 0.09 -10.71
CA ALA A 14 -18.90 -0.65 -10.56
C ALA A 14 -17.74 -0.17 -11.48
N ASN A 15 -17.72 1.12 -11.82
CA ASN A 15 -16.69 1.73 -12.67
C ASN A 15 -15.75 2.64 -11.87
N LEU A 16 -14.46 2.63 -12.22
CA LEU A 16 -13.46 3.60 -11.75
C LEU A 16 -13.34 4.72 -12.79
N LYS A 17 -13.54 5.97 -12.36
CA LYS A 17 -13.41 7.14 -13.24
C LYS A 17 -11.98 7.65 -13.19
N VAL A 18 -11.33 7.72 -14.34
CA VAL A 18 -10.01 8.34 -14.47
C VAL A 18 -10.18 9.86 -14.49
N PRO A 19 -9.47 10.62 -13.65
CA PRO A 19 -9.45 12.08 -13.69
C PRO A 19 -9.01 12.63 -15.07
N GLU A 20 -9.62 13.72 -15.52
CA GLU A 20 -9.35 14.29 -16.85
C GLU A 20 -7.88 14.67 -17.08
N ASN A 21 -7.19 15.12 -16.03
CA ASN A 21 -5.76 15.47 -16.05
C ASN A 21 -4.84 14.26 -16.27
N LEU A 22 -5.31 13.05 -15.96
CA LEU A 22 -4.59 11.80 -16.19
C LEU A 22 -5.03 11.10 -17.47
N ALA A 23 -6.29 11.27 -17.88
CA ALA A 23 -6.83 10.70 -19.12
C ALA A 23 -6.00 11.09 -20.36
N GLY A 24 -5.46 12.31 -20.39
CA GLY A 24 -4.59 12.77 -21.48
C GLY A 24 -3.20 12.10 -21.52
N GLN A 25 -2.77 11.45 -20.43
CA GLN A 25 -1.50 10.75 -20.34
C GLN A 25 -1.62 9.25 -20.67
N ILE A 26 -2.84 8.73 -20.78
CA ILE A 26 -3.12 7.34 -21.09
C ILE A 26 -3.35 7.23 -22.61
N PRO A 27 -2.57 6.41 -23.33
CA PRO A 27 -2.79 6.20 -24.77
C PRO A 27 -4.19 5.65 -25.00
N ARG A 28 -4.93 6.26 -25.94
CA ARG A 28 -6.27 5.81 -26.31
C ARG A 28 -6.19 4.51 -27.08
N GLU A 29 -7.14 3.61 -26.84
CA GLU A 29 -7.30 2.32 -27.54
C GLU A 29 -6.18 1.30 -27.32
N GLU A 30 -5.21 1.60 -26.44
CA GLU A 30 -4.18 0.64 -26.03
C GLU A 30 -4.58 -0.10 -24.74
N ALA A 31 -4.25 -1.38 -24.68
CA ALA A 31 -4.45 -2.17 -23.48
C ALA A 31 -3.49 -1.71 -22.38
N VAL A 32 -4.04 -1.23 -21.27
CA VAL A 32 -3.26 -0.81 -20.10
C VAL A 32 -3.46 -1.77 -18.94
N ARG A 33 -2.40 -1.95 -18.13
CA ARG A 33 -2.47 -2.71 -16.88
C ARG A 33 -2.86 -1.76 -15.74
N VAL A 34 -3.97 -2.06 -15.07
CA VAL A 34 -4.46 -1.31 -13.92
C VAL A 34 -4.07 -2.03 -12.62
N ILE A 35 -3.61 -1.29 -11.62
CA ILE A 35 -3.38 -1.79 -10.27
C ILE A 35 -4.30 -0.99 -9.35
N VAL A 36 -5.10 -1.69 -8.54
CA VAL A 36 -6.01 -1.09 -7.56
C VAL A 36 -5.47 -1.42 -6.18
N LEU A 37 -5.14 -0.38 -5.42
CA LEU A 37 -4.75 -0.49 -4.01
C LEU A 37 -5.97 -0.13 -3.18
N LEU A 38 -6.41 -1.08 -2.35
CA LEU A 38 -7.44 -0.82 -1.35
C LEU A 38 -6.76 -0.43 -0.06
N PRO A 39 -7.33 0.50 0.73
CA PRO A 39 -6.82 0.77 2.06
C PRO A 39 -6.87 -0.54 2.85
N GLU A 40 -5.73 -0.87 3.45
CA GLU A 40 -5.59 -2.00 4.33
C GLU A 40 -6.61 -1.92 5.48
N GLY A 41 -7.14 -3.08 5.88
CA GLY A 41 -8.18 -3.15 6.90
C GLY A 41 -7.63 -2.81 8.30
N ALA A 42 -8.51 -2.72 9.29
CA ALA A 42 -8.09 -2.47 10.69
C ALA A 42 -7.05 -3.50 11.19
N GLU A 43 -7.10 -4.73 10.68
CA GLU A 43 -6.18 -5.82 11.02
C GLU A 43 -4.73 -5.51 10.61
N ASP A 44 -4.51 -4.89 9.45
CA ASP A 44 -3.17 -4.54 8.98
C ASP A 44 -2.60 -3.32 9.72
N GLN A 45 -3.45 -2.40 10.18
CA GLN A 45 -3.03 -1.32 11.07
C GLN A 45 -2.55 -1.87 12.42
N ASP A 46 -3.23 -2.89 12.95
CA ASP A 46 -2.79 -3.60 14.15
C ASP A 46 -1.46 -4.33 13.93
N TRP A 47 -1.27 -4.95 12.77
CA TRP A 47 0.02 -5.53 12.39
C TRP A 47 1.12 -4.49 12.27
N GLN A 48 0.91 -3.38 11.57
CA GLN A 48 1.89 -2.29 11.46
C GLN A 48 2.27 -1.73 12.83
N ARG A 49 1.28 -1.56 13.74
CA ARG A 49 1.51 -1.11 15.11
C ARG A 49 2.32 -2.14 15.90
N LEU A 50 1.90 -3.41 15.91
CA LEU A 50 2.60 -4.49 16.62
C LEU A 50 4.03 -4.65 16.11
N THR A 51 4.24 -4.65 14.80
CA THR A 51 5.58 -4.74 14.20
C THR A 51 6.44 -3.54 14.59
N SER A 52 5.90 -2.33 14.58
CA SER A 52 6.64 -1.14 15.02
C SER A 52 7.03 -1.23 16.50
N GLU A 53 6.10 -1.64 17.37
CA GLU A 53 6.33 -1.84 18.80
C GLU A 53 7.42 -2.90 19.06
N GLN A 54 7.31 -4.07 18.42
CA GLN A 54 8.22 -5.21 18.64
C GLN A 54 9.59 -5.03 17.97
N LEU A 55 9.65 -4.32 16.84
CA LEU A 55 10.91 -3.98 16.19
C LEU A 55 11.69 -2.94 17.00
N LEU A 56 11.00 -1.94 17.56
CA LEU A 56 11.60 -0.91 18.41
C LEU A 56 12.00 -1.44 19.79
N SER A 57 11.31 -2.45 20.32
CA SER A 57 11.72 -3.10 21.56
C SER A 57 13.03 -3.90 21.44
N GLY A 58 13.54 -4.07 20.22
CA GLY A 58 14.80 -4.77 19.96
C GLY A 58 14.76 -6.23 20.40
N TYR A 59 15.93 -6.86 20.45
CA TYR A 59 16.11 -8.16 21.07
C TYR A 59 15.89 -8.02 22.58
N GLY A 60 14.97 -8.79 23.14
CA GLY A 60 14.74 -8.81 24.58
C GLY A 60 15.98 -9.28 25.33
N GLU A 61 16.03 -9.07 26.65
CA GLU A 61 17.14 -9.54 27.50
C GLU A 61 17.39 -11.06 27.33
N SER A 62 16.37 -11.84 26.97
CA SER A 62 16.48 -13.26 26.63
C SER A 62 17.31 -13.58 25.39
N ASP A 63 17.44 -12.64 24.46
CA ASP A 63 18.18 -12.80 23.20
C ASP A 63 19.63 -12.27 23.29
N SER A 64 20.00 -11.67 24.43
CA SER A 64 21.35 -11.13 24.69
C SER A 64 22.39 -12.17 25.13
N ILE A 65 22.12 -13.46 24.92
CA ILE A 65 22.99 -14.59 25.35
C ILE A 65 24.42 -14.47 24.82
N TYR A 66 24.64 -13.77 23.70
CA TYR A 66 25.96 -13.57 23.10
C TYR A 66 26.49 -12.13 23.16
N ASP A 67 25.79 -11.21 23.83
CA ASP A 67 26.20 -9.80 23.88
C ASP A 67 27.36 -9.53 24.87
N ALA A 68 27.70 -10.52 25.71
CA ALA A 68 28.70 -10.38 26.77
C ALA A 68 30.11 -10.97 26.46
N VAL A 69 30.44 -11.22 25.18
CA VAL A 69 31.78 -11.69 24.75
C VAL A 69 32.63 -10.61 24.10
#